data_AF-A0A973IFT0-F1
#
_entry.id   AF-A0A973IFT0-F1
#
_cell.length_a   1.000
_cell.length_b   1.000
_cell.length_c   1.000
_cell.angle_alpha   90.00
_cell.angle_beta   90.00
_cell.angle_gamma   90.00
#
_symmetry.space_group_name_H-M   'P 1'
#
loop_
_entity.id
_entity.type
_entity.pdbx_description
1 polymer ?
#
loop_
_entity_poly.entity_id
_entity_poly.type
_entity_poly.pdbx_seq_one_letter_code
_entity_poly.pdbx_strand_id
1 'polypeptide(L)'
;MGTNLASSRRFYVRLWEAKHRDTLIITFLWLIAVAGALTRPFLPIDETRYVSVAWEMWHSHSWWVPVMNGEAYADKPPLLFWLIHIGWGIFGVNGWWPKLIGPLASLVAMIHLYRIARRLGYAGSRARLAPMLMMAMLMWDLYSSALMFDILLTACLLGAISPLIQGHLTTRKSLVSGVWLGLALLAKGPAIFVTLVPILLAMPWWREKPLGPEGRMRVGLSLLIGTSMLLCWALSASWLGGSSYARELLWGQSVDRLHDAMAHAHPLWWYIPWLPLITFPWMVWPVTWPRLPRFRYQRLAWVWLVIPLIVFSLISGKQIHYLMPLIPARTLST
;
A
#
# COMPACT_ATOMS: atom_id res chain seq x y z
N MET A 1 15.80 -51.04 8.87
CA MET A 1 15.25 -50.12 7.85
C MET A 1 13.87 -49.51 8.19
N GLY A 2 13.39 -49.54 9.45
CA GLY A 2 12.03 -49.06 9.81
C GLY A 2 11.92 -47.65 10.43
N THR A 3 13.02 -46.99 10.76
CA THR A 3 13.03 -45.72 11.55
C THR A 3 12.83 -44.46 10.70
N ASN A 4 12.95 -44.54 9.38
CA ASN A 4 12.95 -43.36 8.49
C ASN A 4 11.55 -42.95 7.97
N LEU A 5 10.58 -43.86 8.00
CA LEU A 5 9.20 -43.59 7.54
C LEU A 5 8.34 -42.90 8.60
N ALA A 6 8.54 -43.21 9.88
CA ALA A 6 7.81 -42.56 10.98
C ALA A 6 8.28 -41.11 11.23
N SER A 7 9.57 -40.83 11.06
CA SER A 7 10.14 -39.48 11.17
C SER A 7 9.71 -38.58 10.03
N SER A 8 9.71 -39.10 8.79
CA SER A 8 9.24 -38.37 7.61
C SER A 8 7.74 -38.09 7.66
N ARG A 9 6.90 -39.05 8.06
CA ARG A 9 5.46 -38.83 8.22
C ARG A 9 5.14 -37.77 9.29
N ARG A 10 5.82 -37.79 10.45
CA ARG A 10 5.69 -36.75 11.49
C ARG A 10 6.13 -35.37 11.00
N PHE A 11 7.16 -35.31 10.14
CA PHE A 11 7.62 -34.06 9.54
C PHE A 11 6.59 -33.45 8.57
N TYR A 12 6.00 -34.26 7.69
CA TYR A 12 4.94 -33.80 6.77
C TYR A 12 3.68 -33.34 7.51
N VAL A 13 3.28 -34.04 8.58
CA VAL A 13 2.15 -33.65 9.43
C VAL A 13 2.41 -32.30 10.10
N ARG A 14 3.59 -32.08 10.70
CA ARG A 14 3.95 -30.79 11.32
C ARG A 14 3.99 -29.63 10.33
N LEU A 15 4.49 -29.86 9.12
CA LEU A 15 4.49 -28.84 8.05
C LEU A 15 3.07 -28.51 7.58
N TRP A 16 2.22 -29.54 7.47
CA TRP A 16 0.82 -29.39 7.12
C TRP A 16 0.07 -28.59 8.19
N GLU A 17 0.19 -28.96 9.46
CA GLU A 17 -0.42 -28.27 10.60
C GLU A 17 0.03 -26.80 10.68
N ALA A 18 1.34 -26.53 10.54
CA ALA A 18 1.86 -25.17 10.55
C ALA A 18 1.30 -24.33 9.39
N LYS A 19 1.19 -24.89 8.17
CA LYS A 19 0.62 -24.18 7.02
C LYS A 19 -0.86 -23.84 7.23
N HIS A 20 -1.67 -24.78 7.72
CA HIS A 20 -3.10 -24.55 7.90
C HIS A 20 -3.37 -23.60 9.06
N ARG A 21 -2.67 -23.76 10.19
CA ARG A 21 -2.72 -22.83 11.33
C ARG A 21 -2.39 -21.40 10.90
N ASP A 22 -1.29 -21.22 10.16
CA ASP A 22 -0.86 -19.90 9.73
C ASP A 22 -1.90 -19.23 8.81
N THR A 23 -2.49 -19.99 7.88
CA THR A 23 -3.58 -19.48 7.03
C THR A 23 -4.81 -19.12 7.86
N LEU A 24 -5.20 -19.95 8.83
CA LEU A 24 -6.35 -19.68 9.69
C LEU A 24 -6.16 -18.40 10.52
N ILE A 25 -4.96 -18.16 11.06
CA ILE A 25 -4.65 -16.92 11.78
C ILE A 25 -4.76 -15.71 10.86
N ILE A 26 -4.18 -15.79 9.65
CA ILE A 26 -4.28 -14.71 8.65
C ILE A 26 -5.74 -14.43 8.29
N THR A 27 -6.53 -15.47 8.03
CA THR A 27 -7.95 -15.34 7.72
C THR A 27 -8.72 -14.74 8.89
N PHE A 28 -8.46 -15.20 10.11
CA PHE A 28 -9.11 -14.67 11.31
C PHE A 28 -8.81 -13.18 11.51
N LEU A 29 -7.53 -12.78 11.45
CA LEU A 29 -7.14 -11.36 11.57
C LEU A 29 -7.78 -10.52 10.46
N TRP A 30 -7.77 -11.01 9.21
CA TRP A 30 -8.44 -10.32 8.11
C TRP A 30 -9.96 -10.18 8.31
N LEU A 31 -10.62 -11.22 8.84
CA LEU A 31 -12.04 -11.19 9.16
C LEU A 31 -12.37 -10.19 10.28
N ILE A 32 -11.45 -9.91 11.20
CA ILE A 32 -11.62 -8.83 12.20
C ILE A 32 -11.73 -7.48 11.49
N ALA A 33 -10.84 -7.15 10.55
CA ALA A 33 -10.95 -5.90 9.78
C ALA A 33 -12.23 -5.84 8.93
N VAL A 34 -12.66 -6.96 8.33
CA VAL A 34 -13.94 -7.04 7.60
C VAL A 34 -15.12 -6.77 8.53
N ALA A 35 -15.16 -7.41 9.70
CA ALA A 35 -16.20 -7.19 10.69
C ALA A 35 -16.18 -5.74 11.19
N GLY A 36 -14.99 -5.20 11.51
CA GLY A 36 -14.80 -3.82 11.92
C GLY A 36 -15.29 -2.82 10.88
N ALA A 37 -15.07 -3.10 9.58
CA ALA A 37 -15.57 -2.26 8.50
C ALA A 37 -17.10 -2.30 8.39
N LEU A 38 -17.69 -3.49 8.42
CA LEU A 38 -19.13 -3.68 8.17
C LEU A 38 -20.03 -3.26 9.34
N THR A 39 -19.54 -3.35 10.58
CA THR A 39 -20.35 -3.16 11.80
C THR A 39 -20.48 -1.71 12.26
N ARG A 40 -19.72 -0.77 11.69
CA ARG A 40 -19.74 0.65 12.07
C ARG A 40 -20.29 1.55 10.95
N PRO A 41 -20.77 2.76 11.27
CA PRO A 41 -21.04 3.78 10.25
C PRO A 41 -19.74 4.30 9.61
N PHE A 42 -19.84 4.97 8.46
CA PHE A 42 -18.70 5.68 7.86
C PHE A 42 -18.17 6.76 8.81
N LEU A 43 -16.86 6.85 8.98
CA LEU A 43 -16.21 7.81 9.88
C LEU A 43 -16.02 9.15 9.16
N PRO A 44 -16.43 10.26 9.80
CA PRO A 44 -16.06 11.58 9.35
C PRO A 44 -14.55 11.85 9.54
N ILE A 45 -13.90 12.70 8.73
CA ILE A 45 -14.43 13.33 7.51
C ILE A 45 -14.12 12.53 6.24
N ASP A 46 -13.09 11.67 6.29
CA ASP A 46 -12.53 11.02 5.10
C ASP A 46 -13.52 10.07 4.42
N GLU A 47 -14.08 9.10 5.14
CA GLU A 47 -14.94 8.09 4.51
C GLU A 47 -16.25 8.69 4.00
N THR A 48 -16.85 9.60 4.79
CA THR A 48 -18.05 10.33 4.37
C THR A 48 -17.78 11.17 3.13
N ARG A 49 -16.61 11.82 3.05
CA ARG A 49 -16.18 12.58 1.86
C ARG A 49 -16.04 11.66 0.65
N TYR A 50 -15.32 10.54 0.79
CA TYR A 50 -15.03 9.67 -0.35
C TYR A 50 -16.29 8.97 -0.89
N VAL A 51 -17.20 8.57 -0.01
CA VAL A 51 -18.51 8.02 -0.42
C VAL A 51 -19.36 9.10 -1.07
N SER A 52 -19.34 10.34 -0.58
CA SER A 52 -20.09 11.45 -1.20
C SER A 52 -19.58 11.74 -2.61
N VAL A 53 -18.26 11.79 -2.80
CA VAL A 53 -17.64 11.97 -4.13
C VAL A 53 -18.09 10.84 -5.07
N ALA A 54 -17.97 9.59 -4.63
CA ALA A 54 -18.41 8.45 -5.44
C ALA A 54 -19.91 8.50 -5.73
N TRP A 55 -20.73 8.89 -4.77
CA TRP A 55 -22.18 9.03 -4.94
C TRP A 55 -22.54 10.08 -5.99
N GLU A 56 -21.94 11.26 -5.93
CA GLU A 56 -22.17 12.32 -6.91
C GLU A 56 -21.67 11.96 -8.30
N MET A 57 -20.50 11.31 -8.40
CA MET A 57 -20.03 10.75 -9.66
C MET A 57 -21.01 9.74 -10.25
N TRP A 58 -21.61 8.89 -9.41
CA TRP A 58 -22.59 7.89 -9.83
C TRP A 58 -23.87 8.53 -10.34
N HIS A 59 -24.38 9.53 -9.61
CA HIS A 59 -25.64 10.22 -9.92
C HIS A 59 -25.52 11.15 -11.13
N SER A 60 -24.39 11.84 -11.29
CA SER A 60 -24.13 12.74 -12.42
C SER A 60 -23.59 12.02 -13.66
N HIS A 61 -23.40 10.70 -13.59
CA HIS A 61 -22.72 9.91 -14.63
C HIS A 61 -21.30 10.41 -14.98
N SER A 62 -20.66 11.13 -14.05
CA SER A 62 -19.27 11.58 -14.19
C SER A 62 -18.31 10.48 -13.74
N TRP A 63 -18.12 9.47 -14.58
CA TRP A 63 -17.25 8.32 -14.27
C TRP A 63 -15.76 8.67 -14.26
N TRP A 64 -15.37 9.71 -15.01
CA TRP A 64 -13.95 10.01 -15.27
C TRP A 64 -13.39 11.14 -14.41
N VAL A 65 -14.20 12.18 -14.17
CA VAL A 65 -13.86 13.36 -13.36
C VAL A 65 -14.57 13.22 -12.01
N PRO A 66 -13.85 13.16 -10.88
CA PRO A 66 -14.48 13.16 -9.57
C PRO A 66 -15.30 14.43 -9.32
N VAL A 67 -16.43 14.30 -8.64
CA VAL A 67 -17.36 15.41 -8.38
C VAL A 67 -17.74 15.42 -6.90
N MET A 68 -17.77 16.59 -6.28
CA MET A 68 -18.22 16.78 -4.90
C MET A 68 -18.92 18.14 -4.75
N ASN A 69 -20.07 18.17 -4.08
CA ASN A 69 -20.93 19.33 -3.92
C ASN A 69 -21.27 20.02 -5.26
N GLY A 70 -21.43 19.25 -6.33
CA GLY A 70 -21.71 19.76 -7.68
C GLY A 70 -20.51 20.36 -8.41
N GLU A 71 -19.31 20.34 -7.81
CA GLU A 71 -18.07 20.86 -8.40
C GLU A 71 -17.07 19.74 -8.69
N ALA A 72 -16.15 19.96 -9.63
CA ALA A 72 -15.11 18.99 -9.95
C ALA A 72 -14.11 18.87 -8.78
N TYR A 73 -13.87 17.66 -8.31
CA TYR A 73 -13.04 17.37 -7.15
C TYR A 73 -11.63 16.94 -7.59
N ALA A 74 -10.68 17.88 -7.62
CA ALA A 74 -9.31 17.63 -8.08
C ALA A 74 -8.39 17.05 -6.98
N ASP A 75 -8.92 16.82 -5.78
CA ASP A 75 -8.16 16.53 -4.57
C ASP A 75 -7.52 15.12 -4.56
N LYS A 76 -8.14 14.14 -5.21
CA LYS A 76 -7.68 12.73 -5.28
C LYS A 76 -7.84 12.14 -6.69
N PRO A 77 -6.91 11.28 -7.12
CA PRO A 77 -7.10 10.45 -8.32
C PRO A 77 -8.20 9.40 -8.15
N PRO A 78 -8.61 8.72 -9.24
CA PRO A 78 -9.96 8.17 -9.35
C PRO A 78 -10.11 6.73 -8.86
N LEU A 79 -9.01 6.02 -8.57
CA LEU A 79 -9.05 4.56 -8.42
C LEU A 79 -10.00 4.11 -7.30
N LEU A 80 -10.01 4.81 -6.16
CA LEU A 80 -10.90 4.46 -5.05
C LEU A 80 -12.37 4.58 -5.46
N PHE A 81 -12.72 5.67 -6.17
CA PHE A 81 -14.08 5.91 -6.65
C PHE A 81 -14.49 4.89 -7.72
N TRP A 82 -13.58 4.55 -8.63
CA TRP A 82 -13.80 3.48 -9.61
C TRP A 82 -14.04 2.13 -8.94
N LEU A 83 -13.32 1.78 -7.87
CA LEU A 83 -13.55 0.55 -7.13
C LEU A 83 -14.93 0.54 -6.44
N ILE A 84 -15.39 1.69 -5.91
CA ILE A 84 -16.75 1.83 -5.37
C ILE A 84 -17.78 1.58 -6.47
N HIS A 85 -17.64 2.28 -7.60
CA HIS A 85 -18.53 2.20 -8.75
C HIS A 85 -18.60 0.79 -9.36
N ILE A 86 -17.47 0.09 -9.47
CA ILE A 86 -17.44 -1.29 -9.97
C ILE A 86 -18.34 -2.18 -9.11
N GLY A 87 -18.27 -2.09 -7.79
CA GLY A 87 -19.14 -2.90 -6.94
C GLY A 87 -20.58 -2.43 -6.91
N TRP A 88 -20.86 -1.13 -7.01
CA TRP A 88 -22.23 -0.67 -7.22
C TRP A 88 -22.82 -1.14 -8.54
N GLY A 89 -22.01 -1.26 -9.60
CA GLY A 89 -22.42 -1.86 -10.87
C GLY A 89 -22.72 -3.36 -10.79
N ILE A 90 -22.01 -4.10 -9.92
CA ILE A 90 -22.19 -5.55 -9.77
C ILE A 90 -23.29 -5.90 -8.75
N PHE A 91 -23.35 -5.18 -7.63
CA PHE A 91 -24.18 -5.51 -6.47
C PHE A 91 -25.35 -4.55 -6.26
N GLY A 92 -25.53 -3.57 -7.15
CA GLY A 92 -26.41 -2.43 -6.92
C GLY A 92 -25.82 -1.43 -5.93
N VAL A 93 -26.37 -0.20 -5.92
CA VAL A 93 -25.97 0.82 -4.95
C VAL A 93 -26.27 0.35 -3.53
N ASN A 94 -25.23 0.30 -2.69
CA ASN A 94 -25.35 -0.16 -1.32
C ASN A 94 -24.26 0.45 -0.42
N GLY A 95 -24.46 0.39 0.90
CA GLY A 95 -23.51 0.93 1.87
C GLY A 95 -22.38 -0.02 2.30
N TRP A 96 -22.48 -1.33 2.02
CA TRP A 96 -21.52 -2.32 2.51
C TRP A 96 -20.32 -2.50 1.58
N TRP A 97 -20.49 -2.37 0.26
CA TRP A 97 -19.42 -2.55 -0.71
C TRP A 97 -18.27 -1.56 -0.53
N PRO A 98 -18.50 -0.23 -0.41
CA PRO A 98 -17.42 0.72 -0.16
C PRO A 98 -16.60 0.35 1.07
N LYS A 99 -17.26 -0.13 2.13
CA LYS A 99 -16.60 -0.55 3.39
C LYS A 99 -15.67 -1.75 3.21
N LEU A 100 -15.92 -2.61 2.22
CA LEU A 100 -15.06 -3.77 1.94
C LEU A 100 -13.80 -3.43 1.13
N ILE A 101 -13.70 -2.25 0.53
CA ILE A 101 -12.54 -1.88 -0.29
C ILE A 101 -11.25 -1.86 0.54
N GLY A 102 -11.29 -1.27 1.75
CA GLY A 102 -10.16 -1.26 2.69
C GLY A 102 -9.68 -2.67 3.05
N PRO A 103 -10.57 -3.55 3.56
CA PRO A 103 -10.19 -4.93 3.89
C PRO A 103 -9.70 -5.74 2.69
N LEU A 104 -10.29 -5.56 1.50
CA LEU A 104 -9.85 -6.24 0.28
C LEU A 104 -8.46 -5.74 -0.17
N ALA A 105 -8.21 -4.43 -0.11
CA ALA A 105 -6.87 -3.88 -0.36
C ALA A 105 -5.84 -4.44 0.63
N SER A 106 -6.21 -4.56 1.91
CA SER A 106 -5.37 -5.17 2.94
C SER A 106 -5.02 -6.63 2.61
N LEU A 107 -6.00 -7.42 2.15
CA LEU A 107 -5.76 -8.80 1.70
C LEU A 107 -4.78 -8.87 0.52
N VAL A 108 -4.93 -7.97 -0.46
CA VAL A 108 -4.00 -7.85 -1.60
C VAL A 108 -2.60 -7.49 -1.12
N ALA A 109 -2.49 -6.53 -0.18
CA ALA A 109 -1.24 -6.16 0.45
C ALA A 109 -0.58 -7.37 1.15
N MET A 110 -1.33 -8.17 1.92
CA MET A 110 -0.82 -9.38 2.58
C MET A 110 -0.28 -10.40 1.58
N ILE A 111 -0.96 -10.62 0.45
CA ILE A 111 -0.51 -11.53 -0.61
C ILE A 111 0.81 -11.05 -1.21
N HIS A 112 0.93 -9.75 -1.50
CA HIS A 112 2.17 -9.19 -2.05
C HIS A 112 3.30 -9.17 -1.03
N LEU A 113 3.03 -8.86 0.24
CA LEU A 113 4.01 -8.90 1.32
C LEU A 113 4.53 -10.31 1.55
N TYR A 114 3.67 -11.33 1.53
CA TYR A 114 4.09 -12.73 1.55
C TYR A 114 5.02 -13.06 0.37
N ARG A 115 4.66 -12.64 -0.85
CA ARG A 115 5.50 -12.85 -2.06
C ARG A 115 6.85 -12.15 -1.93
N ILE A 116 6.87 -10.93 -1.37
CA ILE A 116 8.08 -10.16 -1.08
C ILE A 116 8.96 -10.92 -0.09
N ALA A 117 8.40 -11.35 1.05
CA ALA A 117 9.13 -12.11 2.05
C ALA A 117 9.73 -13.40 1.46
N ARG A 118 8.96 -14.16 0.68
CA ARG A 118 9.45 -15.35 -0.02
C ARG A 118 10.63 -15.05 -0.96
N ARG A 119 10.59 -13.94 -1.70
CA ARG A 119 11.66 -13.50 -2.63
C ARG A 119 12.90 -12.96 -1.91
N LEU A 120 12.74 -12.51 -0.67
CA LEU A 120 13.84 -12.10 0.20
C LEU A 120 14.53 -13.30 0.89
N GLY A 121 14.03 -14.52 0.68
CA GLY A 121 14.62 -15.74 1.24
C GLY A 121 14.00 -16.19 2.57
N TYR A 122 12.94 -15.54 3.05
CA TYR A 122 12.20 -16.06 4.20
C TYR A 122 11.52 -17.39 3.81
N ALA A 123 11.83 -18.47 4.54
CA ALA A 123 11.32 -19.81 4.27
C ALA A 123 10.14 -20.19 5.18
N GLY A 124 9.23 -21.03 4.66
CA GLY A 124 8.15 -21.64 5.43
C GLY A 124 7.24 -20.63 6.14
N SER A 125 7.01 -20.85 7.44
CA SER A 125 6.19 -19.99 8.30
C SER A 125 6.75 -18.56 8.43
N ARG A 126 8.08 -18.35 8.34
CA ARG A 126 8.67 -17.02 8.48
C ARG A 126 8.20 -16.03 7.42
N ALA A 127 7.92 -16.49 6.20
CA ALA A 127 7.36 -15.62 5.17
C ALA A 127 5.90 -15.23 5.43
N ARG A 128 5.15 -16.04 6.19
CA ARG A 128 3.77 -15.75 6.61
C ARG A 128 3.71 -14.89 7.87
N LEU A 129 4.78 -14.87 8.68
CA LEU A 129 4.86 -13.98 9.83
C LEU A 129 4.76 -12.50 9.43
N ALA A 130 5.39 -12.06 8.36
CA ALA A 130 5.34 -10.65 7.95
C ALA A 130 3.89 -10.12 7.76
N PRO A 131 3.03 -10.75 6.93
CA PRO A 131 1.63 -10.32 6.83
C PRO A 131 0.81 -10.54 8.11
N MET A 132 1.13 -11.54 8.95
CA MET A 132 0.46 -11.70 10.26
C MET A 132 0.79 -10.55 11.22
N LEU A 133 2.08 -10.21 11.34
CA LEU A 133 2.55 -9.10 12.16
C LEU A 133 1.92 -7.81 11.67
N MET A 134 1.88 -7.60 10.36
CA MET A 134 1.23 -6.43 9.75
C MET A 134 -0.24 -6.37 10.14
N MET A 135 -1.00 -7.45 9.92
CA MET A 135 -2.44 -7.46 10.17
C MET A 135 -2.78 -7.29 11.66
N ALA A 136 -1.93 -7.80 12.54
CA ALA A 136 -2.08 -7.65 13.98
C ALA A 136 -1.58 -6.30 14.53
N MET A 137 -1.02 -5.42 13.68
CA MET A 137 -0.72 -4.04 14.11
C MET A 137 -2.01 -3.24 14.22
N LEU A 138 -2.22 -2.59 15.36
CA LEU A 138 -3.45 -1.85 15.66
C LEU A 138 -3.81 -0.84 14.57
N MET A 139 -2.85 0.01 14.16
CA MET A 139 -3.13 1.00 13.13
C MET A 139 -3.38 0.37 11.76
N TRP A 140 -2.69 -0.72 11.41
CA TRP A 140 -2.95 -1.40 10.15
C TRP A 140 -4.37 -1.98 10.11
N ASP A 141 -4.82 -2.63 11.18
CA ASP A 141 -6.17 -3.20 11.28
C ASP A 141 -7.25 -2.10 11.22
N LEU A 142 -7.08 -1.04 12.01
CA LEU A 142 -8.02 0.10 12.02
C LEU A 142 -8.12 0.77 10.64
N TYR A 143 -6.99 1.09 10.00
CA TYR A 143 -7.02 1.68 8.66
C TYR A 143 -7.47 0.69 7.58
N SER A 144 -7.23 -0.62 7.76
CA SER A 144 -7.78 -1.66 6.87
C SER A 144 -9.29 -1.76 6.99
N SER A 145 -9.85 -1.49 8.17
CA SER A 145 -11.30 -1.44 8.37
C SER A 145 -11.96 -0.15 7.85
N ALA A 146 -11.16 0.81 7.38
CA ALA A 146 -11.63 2.10 6.88
C ALA A 146 -11.48 2.25 5.37
N LEU A 147 -12.42 2.99 4.76
CA LEU A 147 -12.34 3.39 3.36
C LEU A 147 -11.27 4.50 3.22
N MET A 148 -10.01 4.09 3.10
CA MET A 148 -8.86 4.98 3.04
C MET A 148 -7.97 4.66 1.84
N PHE A 149 -7.43 5.72 1.21
CA PHE A 149 -6.51 5.59 0.08
C PHE A 149 -5.18 4.92 0.46
N ASP A 150 -4.78 4.98 1.73
CA ASP A 150 -3.45 4.57 2.19
C ASP A 150 -3.23 3.06 2.16
N ILE A 151 -4.24 2.28 2.53
CA ILE A 151 -4.17 0.82 2.46
C ILE A 151 -4.19 0.36 1.00
N LEU A 152 -5.02 1.01 0.16
CA LEU A 152 -5.05 0.78 -1.29
C LEU A 152 -3.71 1.11 -1.96
N LEU A 153 -3.15 2.28 -1.65
CA LEU A 153 -1.81 2.69 -2.09
C LEU A 153 -0.76 1.68 -1.66
N THR A 154 -0.80 1.22 -0.41
CA THR A 154 0.17 0.25 0.11
C THR A 154 0.06 -1.09 -0.64
N ALA A 155 -1.15 -1.58 -0.88
CA ALA A 155 -1.39 -2.80 -1.65
C ALA A 155 -0.78 -2.70 -3.06
N CYS A 156 -1.03 -1.59 -3.75
CA CYS A 156 -0.50 -1.35 -5.09
C CYS A 156 1.02 -1.15 -5.10
N LEU A 157 1.58 -0.43 -4.13
CA LEU A 157 3.03 -0.27 -3.95
C LEU A 157 3.72 -1.64 -3.76
N LEU A 158 3.17 -2.51 -2.93
CA LEU A 158 3.67 -3.87 -2.73
C LEU A 158 3.60 -4.69 -4.03
N GLY A 159 2.52 -4.52 -4.80
CA GLY A 159 2.38 -5.07 -6.14
C GLY A 159 3.47 -4.59 -7.10
N ALA A 160 3.82 -3.32 -7.05
CA ALA A 160 4.84 -2.70 -7.89
C ALA A 160 6.26 -3.15 -7.52
N ILE A 161 6.58 -3.23 -6.22
CA ILE A 161 7.91 -3.62 -5.73
C ILE A 161 8.13 -5.12 -5.87
N SER A 162 7.10 -5.95 -5.64
CA SER A 162 7.26 -7.40 -5.52
C SER A 162 8.05 -8.01 -6.70
N PRO A 163 7.72 -7.76 -7.99
CA PRO A 163 8.45 -8.30 -9.14
C PRO A 163 9.93 -7.89 -9.22
N LEU A 164 10.31 -6.80 -8.54
CA LEU A 164 11.63 -6.19 -8.63
C LEU A 164 12.66 -6.81 -7.66
N ILE A 165 12.23 -7.61 -6.69
CA ILE A 165 13.08 -8.02 -5.56
C ILE A 165 14.15 -9.05 -5.96
N GLN A 166 13.79 -10.09 -6.69
CA GLN A 166 14.67 -11.24 -6.92
C GLN A 166 14.66 -11.73 -8.37
N GLY A 167 15.82 -12.24 -8.78
CA GLY A 167 16.07 -12.85 -10.07
C GLY A 167 16.16 -11.85 -11.21
N HIS A 168 16.31 -12.37 -12.43
CA HIS A 168 16.27 -11.55 -13.63
C HIS A 168 14.90 -10.87 -13.75
N LEU A 169 14.93 -9.57 -14.05
CA LEU A 169 13.73 -8.81 -14.36
C LEU A 169 13.36 -9.12 -15.80
N THR A 170 12.24 -9.76 -16.05
CA THR A 170 11.74 -10.07 -17.40
C THR A 170 10.73 -9.01 -17.84
N THR A 171 10.43 -8.92 -19.13
CA THR A 171 9.39 -8.00 -19.65
C THR A 171 8.06 -8.21 -18.93
N ARG A 172 7.64 -9.47 -18.73
CA ARG A 172 6.41 -9.79 -17.96
C ARG A 172 6.43 -9.22 -16.53
N LYS A 173 7.56 -9.33 -15.82
CA LYS A 173 7.69 -8.76 -14.47
C LYS A 173 7.60 -7.23 -14.49
N SER A 174 8.17 -6.59 -15.51
CA SER A 174 8.07 -5.15 -15.72
C SER A 174 6.67 -4.68 -16.04
N LEU A 175 5.94 -5.39 -16.91
CA LEU A 175 4.53 -5.09 -17.20
C LEU A 175 3.69 -5.15 -15.93
N VAL A 176 3.83 -6.25 -15.16
CA VAL A 176 3.11 -6.41 -13.89
C VAL A 176 3.48 -5.30 -12.90
N SER A 177 4.77 -4.99 -12.74
CA SER A 177 5.24 -3.92 -11.86
C SER A 177 4.70 -2.55 -12.28
N GLY A 178 4.70 -2.26 -13.58
CA GLY A 178 4.19 -1.01 -14.15
C GLY A 178 2.68 -0.83 -14.00
N VAL A 179 1.89 -1.89 -14.20
CA VAL A 179 0.44 -1.84 -13.95
C VAL A 179 0.14 -1.55 -12.48
N TRP A 180 0.83 -2.24 -11.56
CA TRP A 180 0.66 -1.97 -10.12
C TRP A 180 1.12 -0.56 -9.73
N LEU A 181 2.17 -0.04 -10.35
CA LEU A 181 2.59 1.35 -10.18
C LEU A 181 1.53 2.32 -10.68
N GLY A 182 0.95 2.08 -11.85
CA GLY A 182 -0.14 2.89 -12.40
C GLY A 182 -1.36 2.90 -11.48
N LEU A 183 -1.74 1.74 -10.93
CA LEU A 183 -2.81 1.67 -9.93
C LEU A 183 -2.48 2.46 -8.67
N ALA A 184 -1.24 2.38 -8.16
CA ALA A 184 -0.84 3.17 -7.00
C ALA A 184 -0.87 4.69 -7.27
N LEU A 185 -0.43 5.11 -8.47
CA LEU A 185 -0.50 6.51 -8.91
C LEU A 185 -1.96 6.96 -9.06
N LEU A 186 -2.84 6.12 -9.60
CA LEU A 186 -4.28 6.39 -9.67
C LEU A 186 -4.99 6.28 -8.31
N ALA A 187 -4.33 5.76 -7.27
CA ALA A 187 -4.85 5.78 -5.90
C ALA A 187 -4.53 7.11 -5.22
N LYS A 188 -3.25 7.50 -5.16
CA LYS A 188 -2.82 8.65 -4.33
C LYS A 188 -1.82 9.58 -5.02
N GLY A 189 -1.78 9.55 -6.34
CA GLY A 189 -0.94 10.44 -7.15
C GLY A 189 0.55 10.18 -6.94
N PRO A 190 1.41 11.21 -7.14
CA PRO A 190 2.86 11.05 -7.08
C PRO A 190 3.41 10.75 -5.67
N ALA A 191 2.57 10.77 -4.62
CA ALA A 191 2.97 10.48 -3.25
C ALA A 191 3.65 9.09 -3.09
N ILE A 192 3.32 8.12 -3.96
CA ILE A 192 4.01 6.82 -3.99
C ILE A 192 5.54 6.97 -4.14
N PHE A 193 6.01 7.96 -4.88
CA PHE A 193 7.42 8.12 -5.20
C PHE A 193 8.26 8.46 -3.96
N VAL A 194 7.68 9.05 -2.93
CA VAL A 194 8.34 9.26 -1.62
C VAL A 194 8.88 7.93 -1.07
N THR A 195 8.15 6.83 -1.31
CA THR A 195 8.55 5.49 -0.88
C THR A 195 9.28 4.72 -1.97
N LEU A 196 8.79 4.77 -3.22
CA LEU A 196 9.33 3.96 -4.30
C LEU A 196 10.71 4.41 -4.77
N VAL A 197 10.98 5.72 -4.86
CA VAL A 197 12.25 6.24 -5.37
C VAL A 197 13.43 5.80 -4.51
N PRO A 198 13.41 5.93 -3.16
CA PRO A 198 14.48 5.41 -2.31
C PRO A 198 14.74 3.92 -2.53
N ILE A 199 13.68 3.11 -2.69
CA ILE A 199 13.79 1.67 -2.93
C ILE A 199 14.49 1.39 -4.27
N LEU A 200 14.11 2.10 -5.34
CA LEU A 200 14.69 1.94 -6.66
C LEU A 200 16.15 2.40 -6.71
N LEU A 201 16.47 3.57 -6.14
CA LEU A 201 17.84 4.11 -6.12
C LEU A 201 18.79 3.23 -5.31
N ALA A 202 18.32 2.66 -4.19
CA ALA A 202 19.13 1.79 -3.36
C ALA A 202 19.22 0.34 -3.87
N MET A 203 18.64 0.00 -5.03
CA MET A 203 18.66 -1.35 -5.61
C MET A 203 20.04 -2.05 -5.57
N PRO A 204 21.15 -1.39 -5.94
CA PRO A 204 22.48 -2.01 -5.88
C PRO A 204 22.89 -2.44 -4.47
N TRP A 205 22.35 -1.81 -3.43
CA TRP A 205 22.73 -2.03 -2.03
C TRP A 205 21.99 -3.21 -1.38
N TRP A 206 20.73 -3.44 -1.77
CA TRP A 206 19.86 -4.46 -1.18
C TRP A 206 19.57 -5.66 -2.08
N ARG A 207 19.80 -5.59 -3.41
CA ARG A 207 19.66 -6.76 -4.28
C ARG A 207 20.86 -7.69 -4.19
N GLU A 208 20.60 -9.00 -4.24
CA GLU A 208 21.65 -10.01 -4.28
C GLU A 208 22.49 -9.92 -5.56
N LYS A 209 21.81 -9.76 -6.71
CA LYS A 209 22.44 -9.54 -8.01
C LYS A 209 22.06 -8.14 -8.51
N PRO A 210 23.04 -7.25 -8.75
CA PRO A 210 22.76 -5.91 -9.27
C PRO A 210 22.14 -6.00 -10.66
N LEU A 211 21.38 -4.97 -11.03
CA LEU A 211 20.80 -4.88 -12.36
C LEU A 211 21.83 -4.39 -13.38
N GLY A 212 22.06 -5.18 -14.42
CA GLY A 212 22.73 -4.74 -15.65
C GLY A 212 21.86 -3.77 -16.48
N PRO A 213 22.36 -3.27 -17.62
CA PRO A 213 21.68 -2.28 -18.45
C PRO A 213 20.24 -2.67 -18.84
N GLU A 214 20.04 -3.91 -19.31
CA GLU A 214 18.70 -4.42 -19.64
C GLU A 214 17.75 -4.40 -18.44
N GLY A 215 18.27 -4.74 -17.26
CA GLY A 215 17.50 -4.72 -16.02
C GLY A 215 17.03 -3.32 -15.66
N ARG A 216 17.90 -2.31 -15.84
CA ARG A 216 17.56 -0.90 -15.62
C ARG A 216 16.54 -0.40 -16.64
N MET A 217 16.70 -0.76 -17.91
CA MET A 217 15.71 -0.47 -18.96
C MET A 217 14.34 -1.06 -18.62
N ARG A 218 14.31 -2.28 -18.09
CA ARG A 218 13.08 -2.96 -17.64
C ARG A 218 12.45 -2.32 -16.40
N VAL A 219 13.23 -1.69 -15.52
CA VAL A 219 12.68 -0.81 -14.46
C VAL A 219 12.10 0.45 -15.10
N GLY A 220 12.81 1.06 -16.05
CA GLY A 220 12.32 2.20 -16.84
C GLY A 220 11.00 1.92 -17.55
N LEU A 221 10.83 0.73 -18.13
CA LEU A 221 9.56 0.28 -18.71
C LEU A 221 8.43 0.23 -17.66
N SER A 222 8.72 -0.20 -16.45
CA SER A 222 7.72 -0.26 -15.36
C SER A 222 7.29 1.16 -14.97
N LEU A 223 8.26 2.08 -14.84
CA LEU A 223 8.00 3.50 -14.59
C LEU A 223 7.14 4.10 -15.71
N LEU A 224 7.54 3.90 -16.97
CA LEU A 224 6.83 4.40 -18.14
C LEU A 224 5.37 3.96 -18.14
N ILE A 225 5.09 2.66 -17.96
CA ILE A 225 3.72 2.14 -17.95
C ILE A 225 2.90 2.79 -16.83
N GLY A 226 3.46 2.83 -15.61
CA GLY A 226 2.75 3.39 -14.47
C GLY A 226 2.45 4.88 -14.63
N THR A 227 3.46 5.66 -15.07
CA THR A 227 3.27 7.10 -15.34
C THR A 227 2.31 7.33 -16.50
N SER A 228 2.35 6.52 -17.55
CA SER A 228 1.43 6.64 -18.68
C SER A 228 -0.01 6.40 -18.24
N MET A 229 -0.29 5.44 -17.34
CA MET A 229 -1.64 5.24 -16.81
C MET A 229 -2.16 6.48 -16.07
N LEU A 230 -1.32 7.09 -15.22
CA LEU A 230 -1.69 8.33 -14.53
C LEU A 230 -1.91 9.47 -15.52
N LEU A 231 -0.99 9.66 -16.48
CA LEU A 231 -1.08 10.74 -17.47
C LEU A 231 -2.30 10.57 -18.38
N CYS A 232 -2.61 9.34 -18.82
CA CYS A 232 -3.80 9.04 -19.60
C CYS A 232 -5.06 9.51 -18.88
N TRP A 233 -5.20 9.22 -17.58
CA TRP A 233 -6.32 9.72 -16.79
C TRP A 233 -6.23 11.23 -16.57
N ALA A 234 -5.10 11.75 -16.09
CA ALA A 234 -4.97 13.14 -15.68
C ALA A 234 -5.19 14.12 -16.84
N LEU A 235 -4.63 13.83 -18.03
CA LEU A 235 -4.80 14.68 -19.20
C LEU A 235 -6.24 14.67 -19.74
N SER A 236 -6.85 13.49 -19.83
CA SER A 236 -8.24 13.37 -20.29
C SER A 236 -9.23 13.93 -19.27
N ALA A 237 -9.01 13.73 -17.98
CA ALA A 237 -9.80 14.34 -16.92
C ALA A 237 -9.63 15.86 -16.89
N SER A 238 -8.42 16.38 -17.13
CA SER A 238 -8.18 17.82 -17.27
C SER A 238 -8.94 18.42 -18.44
N TRP A 239 -9.02 17.69 -19.57
CA TRP A 239 -9.79 18.13 -20.72
C TRP A 239 -11.31 18.12 -20.45
N LEU A 240 -11.82 17.04 -19.82
CA LEU A 240 -13.24 16.90 -19.49
C LEU A 240 -13.71 17.84 -18.37
N GLY A 241 -12.89 18.06 -17.34
CA GLY A 241 -13.22 18.87 -16.18
C GLY A 241 -13.06 20.38 -16.40
N GLY A 242 -12.51 20.79 -17.54
CA GLY A 242 -12.30 22.19 -17.88
C GLY A 242 -11.01 22.80 -17.29
N SER A 243 -10.76 24.07 -17.63
CA SER A 243 -9.49 24.75 -17.34
C SER A 243 -9.25 25.01 -15.84
N SER A 244 -10.31 25.23 -15.06
CA SER A 244 -10.22 25.38 -13.60
C SER A 244 -9.76 24.09 -12.94
N TYR A 245 -10.44 22.97 -13.24
CA TYR A 245 -10.08 21.64 -12.74
C TYR A 245 -8.67 21.22 -13.17
N ALA A 246 -8.30 21.47 -14.44
CA ALA A 246 -6.96 21.17 -14.93
C ALA A 246 -5.86 21.92 -14.15
N ARG A 247 -6.09 23.21 -13.85
CA ARG A 247 -5.16 24.02 -13.05
C ARG A 247 -5.06 23.48 -11.62
N GLU A 248 -6.17 23.13 -11.00
CA GLU A 248 -6.18 22.60 -9.63
C GLU A 248 -5.50 21.23 -9.53
N LEU A 249 -5.81 20.32 -10.45
CA LEU A 249 -5.27 18.96 -10.50
C LEU A 249 -3.75 18.95 -10.71
N LEU A 250 -3.27 19.78 -11.65
CA LEU A 250 -1.88 19.71 -12.11
C LEU A 250 -0.97 20.75 -11.41
N TRP A 251 -1.50 21.91 -10.98
CA TRP A 251 -0.73 22.99 -10.30
C TRP A 251 -1.17 23.22 -8.84
N GLY A 252 -2.48 23.24 -8.56
CA GLY A 252 -3.03 23.56 -7.23
C GLY A 252 -2.59 22.58 -6.13
N GLN A 253 -2.37 21.32 -6.48
CA GLN A 253 -1.85 20.31 -5.54
C GLN A 253 -0.40 20.56 -5.09
N SER A 254 0.37 21.41 -5.79
CA SER A 254 1.80 21.62 -5.54
C SER A 254 2.15 22.98 -4.93
N VAL A 255 1.40 24.04 -5.26
CA VAL A 255 1.74 25.42 -4.84
C VAL A 255 0.88 25.87 -3.66
N ASP A 256 -0.45 25.79 -3.77
CA ASP A 256 -1.36 26.29 -2.73
C ASP A 256 -1.35 25.40 -1.48
N ARG A 257 -1.28 24.08 -1.67
CA ARG A 257 -1.10 23.14 -0.54
C ARG A 257 0.24 23.31 0.18
N LEU A 258 1.30 23.79 -0.49
CA LEU A 258 2.59 24.03 0.17
C LEU A 258 2.48 25.20 1.14
N HIS A 259 1.76 26.26 0.73
CA HIS A 259 1.46 27.44 1.56
C HIS A 259 0.53 27.10 2.74
N ASP A 260 -0.58 26.39 2.51
CA ASP A 260 -1.49 25.99 3.60
C ASP A 260 -0.90 24.95 4.55
N ALA A 261 -0.02 24.06 4.04
CA ALA A 261 0.68 23.10 4.88
C ALA A 261 1.68 23.77 5.83
N MET A 262 2.19 24.97 5.52
CA MET A 262 3.01 25.74 6.47
C MET A 262 2.17 26.25 7.65
N ALA A 263 0.88 26.55 7.45
CA ALA A 263 0.00 27.01 8.53
C ALA A 263 -0.34 25.91 9.55
N HIS A 264 -0.26 24.63 9.16
CA HIS A 264 -0.49 23.46 10.02
C HIS A 264 0.79 22.64 10.25
N ALA A 265 1.96 23.30 10.23
CA ALA A 265 3.24 22.62 10.30
C ALA A 265 3.46 21.94 11.67
N HIS A 266 3.67 20.62 11.64
CA HIS A 266 4.07 19.85 12.82
C HIS A 266 5.61 19.76 12.92
N PRO A 267 6.19 19.62 14.13
CA PRO A 267 7.63 19.51 14.31
C PRO A 267 8.22 18.25 13.67
N LEU A 268 9.54 18.24 13.43
CA LEU A 268 10.24 17.10 12.81
C LEU A 268 10.07 15.78 13.58
N TRP A 269 9.95 15.86 14.91
CA TRP A 269 9.79 14.69 15.79
C TRP A 269 8.33 14.22 15.92
N TRP A 270 7.37 14.83 15.23
CA TRP A 270 5.93 14.57 15.41
C TRP A 270 5.55 13.10 15.26
N TYR A 271 6.20 12.34 14.36
CA TYR A 271 5.92 10.92 14.19
C TYR A 271 6.46 10.02 15.31
N ILE A 272 7.49 10.45 16.06
CA ILE A 272 8.12 9.66 17.13
C ILE A 272 7.10 9.12 18.14
N PRO A 273 6.22 9.94 18.75
CA PRO A 273 5.21 9.44 19.69
C PRO A 273 4.17 8.51 19.05
N TRP A 274 4.00 8.53 17.72
CA TRP A 274 3.07 7.65 17.01
C TRP A 274 3.67 6.29 16.64
N LEU A 275 5.00 6.15 16.54
CA LEU A 275 5.65 4.88 16.20
C LEU A 275 5.26 3.71 17.13
N PRO A 276 5.15 3.91 18.47
CA PRO A 276 4.65 2.86 19.35
C PRO A 276 3.24 2.43 19.03
N LEU A 277 2.34 3.37 18.77
CA LEU A 277 0.94 3.07 18.48
C LEU A 277 0.78 2.39 17.11
N ILE A 278 1.54 2.84 16.11
CA ILE A 278 1.55 2.26 14.76
C ILE A 278 2.04 0.81 14.78
N THR A 279 3.01 0.51 15.63
CA THR A 279 3.62 -0.83 15.72
C THR A 279 3.08 -1.67 16.87
N PHE A 280 2.13 -1.15 17.66
CA PHE A 280 1.45 -1.89 18.71
C PHE A 280 0.71 -3.10 18.11
N PRO A 281 0.79 -4.29 18.72
CA PRO A 281 1.35 -4.55 20.04
C PRO A 281 2.84 -4.96 20.00
N TRP A 282 3.44 -5.09 18.82
CA TRP A 282 4.80 -5.60 18.63
C TRP A 282 5.92 -4.73 19.18
N MET A 283 5.66 -3.46 19.51
CA MET A 283 6.64 -2.66 20.24
C MET A 283 6.85 -3.15 21.68
N VAL A 284 5.89 -3.85 22.29
CA VAL A 284 6.01 -4.34 23.67
C VAL A 284 7.02 -5.50 23.79
N TRP A 285 7.18 -6.31 22.73
CA TRP A 285 8.10 -7.45 22.75
C TRP A 285 9.46 -7.10 22.09
N PRO A 286 10.57 -7.10 22.83
CA PRO A 286 11.89 -6.78 22.27
C PRO A 286 12.34 -7.68 21.12
N VAL A 287 11.82 -8.90 21.04
CA VAL A 287 12.13 -9.86 19.96
C VAL A 287 11.65 -9.36 18.58
N THR A 288 10.64 -8.49 18.55
CA THR A 288 10.06 -7.88 17.35
C THR A 288 10.58 -6.47 17.10
N TRP A 289 11.61 -6.02 17.82
CA TRP A 289 12.25 -4.73 17.55
C TRP A 289 13.11 -4.80 16.28
N PRO A 290 13.19 -3.69 15.52
CA PRO A 290 13.96 -3.68 14.29
C PRO A 290 15.44 -3.92 14.61
N ARG A 291 16.08 -4.82 13.85
CA ARG A 291 17.52 -5.11 14.01
C ARG A 291 18.32 -4.42 12.91
N LEU A 292 19.51 -3.92 13.25
CA LEU A 292 20.40 -3.33 12.25
C LEU A 292 20.64 -4.29 11.08
N PRO A 293 20.68 -3.78 9.83
CA PRO A 293 20.71 -4.63 8.65
C PRO A 293 22.08 -5.29 8.50
N ARG A 294 22.15 -6.60 8.74
CA ARG A 294 23.33 -7.42 8.46
C ARG A 294 23.30 -8.00 7.05
N PHE A 295 22.10 -8.37 6.61
CA PHE A 295 21.88 -9.01 5.32
C PHE A 295 21.26 -8.06 4.29
N ARG A 296 21.52 -8.33 3.01
CA ARG A 296 21.00 -7.53 1.89
C ARG A 296 19.48 -7.36 1.91
N TYR A 297 18.73 -8.41 2.24
CA TYR A 297 17.27 -8.32 2.36
C TYR A 297 16.78 -7.41 3.48
N GLN A 298 17.55 -7.29 4.58
CA GLN A 298 17.24 -6.36 5.67
C GLN A 298 17.52 -4.91 5.24
N ARG A 299 18.53 -4.67 4.39
CA ARG A 299 18.82 -3.34 3.85
C ARG A 299 17.63 -2.78 3.07
N LEU A 300 16.90 -3.60 2.31
CA LEU A 300 15.67 -3.18 1.64
C LEU A 300 14.65 -2.65 2.66
N ALA A 301 14.39 -3.42 3.72
CA ALA A 301 13.44 -3.04 4.77
C ALA A 301 13.85 -1.73 5.45
N TRP A 302 15.14 -1.53 5.73
CA TRP A 302 15.66 -0.30 6.33
C TRP A 302 15.57 0.92 5.40
N VAL A 303 15.92 0.78 4.11
CA VAL A 303 15.77 1.86 3.12
C VAL A 303 14.30 2.28 3.02
N TRP A 304 13.41 1.29 2.89
CA TRP A 304 11.97 1.51 2.76
C TRP A 304 11.35 2.09 4.04
N LEU A 305 11.84 1.73 5.22
CA LEU A 305 11.32 2.27 6.46
C LEU A 305 11.88 3.66 6.77
N VAL A 306 13.19 3.83 6.76
CA VAL A 306 13.85 5.02 7.33
C VAL A 306 13.83 6.21 6.39
N ILE A 307 14.13 6.02 5.10
CA ILE A 307 14.24 7.16 4.18
C ILE A 307 12.87 7.85 4.00
N PRO A 308 11.76 7.12 3.71
CA PRO A 308 10.44 7.74 3.62
C PRO A 308 9.99 8.35 4.95
N LEU A 309 10.33 7.74 6.09
CA LEU A 309 10.01 8.32 7.40
C LEU A 309 10.70 9.67 7.61
N ILE A 310 11.98 9.80 7.23
CA ILE A 310 12.70 11.07 7.27
C ILE A 310 12.03 12.09 6.34
N VAL A 311 11.72 11.70 5.10
CA VAL A 311 11.06 12.60 4.13
C VAL A 311 9.70 13.08 4.65
N PHE A 312 8.84 12.18 5.15
CA PHE A 312 7.56 12.57 5.75
C PHE A 312 7.74 13.45 6.99
N SER A 313 8.80 13.23 7.78
CA SER A 313 9.12 14.07 8.95
C SER A 313 9.54 15.49 8.56
N LEU A 314 10.14 15.66 7.37
CA LEU A 314 10.53 16.96 6.83
C LEU A 314 9.36 17.74 6.20
N ILE A 315 8.31 17.06 5.74
CA ILE A 315 7.12 17.70 5.17
C ILE A 315 6.30 18.36 6.29
N SER A 316 5.82 19.58 6.06
CA SER A 316 5.07 20.38 7.04
C SER A 316 3.73 19.75 7.43
N GLY A 317 2.89 19.40 6.44
CA GLY A 317 1.63 18.68 6.63
C GLY A 317 1.86 17.21 6.95
N LYS A 318 1.63 16.81 8.20
CA LYS A 318 1.85 15.43 8.67
C LYS A 318 0.52 14.77 9.08
N GLN A 319 0.33 13.53 8.66
CA GLN A 319 -0.83 12.71 9.02
C GLN A 319 -0.37 11.28 9.32
N ILE A 320 -0.94 10.65 10.34
CA ILE A 320 -0.53 9.32 10.82
C ILE A 320 -0.60 8.28 9.69
N HIS A 321 -1.65 8.35 8.87
CA HIS A 321 -1.88 7.40 7.79
C HIS A 321 -0.84 7.46 6.66
N TYR A 322 -0.04 8.54 6.56
CA TYR A 322 1.08 8.60 5.59
C TYR A 322 2.15 7.54 5.86
N LEU A 323 2.18 6.98 7.07
CA LEU A 323 3.11 5.91 7.43
C LEU A 323 2.61 4.51 7.08
N MET A 324 1.36 4.33 6.61
CA MET A 324 0.86 3.00 6.24
C MET A 324 1.72 2.28 5.18
N PRO A 325 2.24 2.96 4.13
CA PRO A 325 3.13 2.32 3.17
C PRO A 325 4.47 1.82 3.74
N LEU A 326 4.84 2.24 4.97
CA LEU A 326 6.09 1.86 5.65
C LEU A 326 5.89 0.65 6.57
N ILE A 327 4.65 0.36 6.98
CA ILE A 327 4.33 -0.77 7.87
C ILE A 327 4.85 -2.12 7.31
N PRO A 328 4.68 -2.46 6.02
CA PRO A 328 5.23 -3.70 5.49
C PRO A 328 6.75 -3.80 5.68
N ALA A 329 7.49 -2.70 5.50
CA ALA A 329 8.93 -2.65 5.73
C ALA A 329 9.29 -2.94 7.19
N ARG A 330 8.52 -2.38 8.13
CA ARG A 330 8.69 -2.63 9.57
C ARG A 330 8.55 -4.11 9.91
N THR A 331 7.61 -4.83 9.31
CA THR A 331 7.45 -6.28 9.53
C THR A 331 8.55 -7.14 8.92
N LEU A 332 9.27 -6.63 7.92
CA LEU A 332 10.41 -7.31 7.30
C LEU A 332 11.74 -7.02 8.02
N SER A 333 11.75 -6.08 8.97
CA SER A 333 12.94 -5.63 9.71
C SER A 333 13.17 -6.35 11.06
N THR A 334 12.24 -7.21 11.47
CA THR A 334 12.30 -8.06 12.68
C THR A 334 13.02 -9.38 12.41
#